data_AF-A0A7C9F1W6-F1
#
_entry.id   AF-A0A7C9F1W6-F1
#
_cell.length_a   1.000
_cell.length_b   1.000
_cell.length_c   1.000
_cell.angle_alpha   90.00
_cell.angle_beta   90.00
_cell.angle_gamma   90.00
#
_symmetry.space_group_name_H-M   'P 1'
#
loop_
_entity.id
_entity.type
_entity.pdbx_description
1 polymer ?
#
loop_
_entity_poly.entity_id
_entity_poly.type
_entity_poly.pdbx_seq_one_letter_code
_entity_poly.pdbx_strand_id
1 'polypeptide(L)'
;GTQRSSDGHTNIMPLSLLRSWRSCARPLLWPPQLRYLRSDAALEAIAKAAEERTPAVVLYNYPSFSGAFSALFAYLFHSSLKIPCLVLPFSSVVPLRVDDLCVEGLRTCYLLDFIGPKEFAVELSRKTASE
;
A
#
# COMPACT_ATOMS: atom_id res chain seq x y z
N GLY A 1 -60.18 -9.25 22.85
CA GLY A 1 -58.98 -8.47 23.22
C GLY A 1 -58.15 -9.28 24.19
N THR A 2 -56.84 -9.15 24.34
CA THR A 2 -55.82 -8.27 23.73
C THR A 2 -54.46 -8.90 24.10
N GLN A 3 -53.44 -8.67 23.28
CA GLN A 3 -52.05 -9.14 23.35
C GLN A 3 -51.29 -8.87 24.68
N ARG A 4 -50.22 -9.65 24.90
CA ARG A 4 -48.80 -9.25 25.18
C ARG A 4 -47.96 -10.54 25.29
N SER A 5 -47.11 -10.95 24.33
CA SER A 5 -45.87 -10.36 23.80
C SER A 5 -44.79 -10.17 24.86
N SER A 6 -43.73 -11.00 24.77
CA SER A 6 -42.35 -10.72 25.18
C SER A 6 -41.43 -11.82 24.62
N ASP A 7 -41.24 -11.80 23.30
CA ASP A 7 -40.21 -12.61 22.63
C ASP A 7 -38.88 -11.88 22.68
N GLY A 8 -37.91 -12.47 23.39
CA GLY A 8 -36.51 -12.07 23.36
C GLY A 8 -35.91 -12.31 21.98
N HIS A 9 -35.82 -11.25 21.19
CA HIS A 9 -35.13 -11.26 19.91
C HIS A 9 -33.62 -11.09 20.13
N THR A 10 -32.89 -12.21 20.18
CA THR A 10 -31.47 -12.25 19.83
C THR A 10 -31.32 -11.85 18.36
N ASN A 11 -30.83 -10.64 18.12
CA ASN A 11 -30.46 -10.16 16.79
C ASN A 11 -29.29 -10.99 16.24
N ILE A 12 -29.62 -11.99 15.41
CA ILE A 12 -28.66 -12.63 14.53
C ILE A 12 -28.54 -11.71 13.31
N MET A 13 -27.42 -11.00 13.18
CA MET A 13 -27.12 -10.19 12.00
C MET A 13 -26.85 -11.10 10.80
N PRO A 14 -27.62 -10.99 9.70
CA PRO A 14 -27.28 -11.68 8.46
C PRO A 14 -26.10 -10.98 7.79
N LEU A 15 -24.98 -11.71 7.63
CA LEU A 15 -23.82 -11.36 6.80
C LEU A 15 -24.23 -11.36 5.32
N SER A 16 -24.93 -10.33 4.86
CA SER A 16 -25.26 -10.19 3.45
C SER A 16 -25.40 -8.73 3.03
N LEU A 17 -24.34 -7.93 3.18
CA LEU A 17 -24.28 -6.60 2.56
C LEU A 17 -22.88 -6.25 2.03
N LEU A 18 -22.86 -5.99 0.72
CA LEU A 18 -21.83 -5.39 -0.14
C LEU A 18 -20.63 -6.25 -0.60
N ARG A 19 -20.91 -7.18 -1.54
CA ARG A 19 -20.07 -7.32 -2.74
C ARG A 19 -20.81 -6.74 -3.95
N SER A 20 -20.72 -5.42 -4.10
CA SER A 20 -21.04 -4.76 -5.38
C SER A 20 -19.75 -4.65 -6.17
N TRP A 21 -19.44 -5.67 -6.96
CA TRP A 21 -18.46 -5.52 -8.03
C TRP A 21 -19.16 -4.77 -9.16
N ARG A 22 -18.85 -3.48 -9.29
CA ARG A 22 -19.24 -2.72 -10.49
C ARG A 22 -18.40 -3.23 -11.65
N SER A 23 -19.09 -3.84 -12.60
CA SER A 23 -18.56 -4.23 -13.91
C SER A 23 -18.00 -3.01 -14.64
N CYS A 24 -16.69 -2.97 -14.86
CA CYS A 24 -16.08 -2.01 -15.80
C CYS A 24 -15.86 -2.71 -17.14
N ALA A 25 -16.85 -2.62 -18.04
CA ALA A 25 -16.68 -2.90 -19.45
C ALA A 25 -16.13 -1.64 -20.17
N ARG A 26 -15.00 -1.81 -20.89
CA ARG A 26 -14.23 -0.84 -21.72
C ARG A 26 -14.96 -0.58 -23.08
N PRO A 27 -14.45 0.18 -24.11
CA PRO A 27 -13.14 0.83 -24.30
C PRO A 27 -13.12 2.22 -25.02
N LEU A 28 -11.95 2.89 -25.07
CA LEU A 28 -11.25 3.42 -26.26
C LEU A 28 -10.34 4.63 -25.93
N LEU A 29 -9.09 4.53 -26.38
CA LEU A 29 -8.04 5.56 -26.39
C LEU A 29 -7.58 6.12 -25.03
N TRP A 30 -7.08 5.25 -24.15
CA TRP A 30 -6.11 5.72 -23.15
C TRP A 30 -4.82 6.10 -23.90
N PRO A 31 -4.26 7.32 -23.73
CA PRO A 31 -2.85 7.56 -24.10
C PRO A 31 -1.99 6.48 -23.42
N PRO A 32 -0.80 6.13 -23.96
CA PRO A 32 0.07 5.11 -23.35
C PRO A 32 0.13 5.44 -21.87
N GLN A 33 -0.47 4.57 -21.06
CA GLN A 33 -0.87 4.90 -19.70
C GLN A 33 0.37 5.40 -19.01
N LEU A 34 0.43 6.70 -18.75
CA LEU A 34 1.41 7.23 -17.82
C LEU A 34 1.01 6.56 -16.51
N ARG A 35 1.68 5.46 -16.17
CA ARG A 35 1.37 4.67 -14.99
C ARG A 35 1.91 5.47 -13.82
N TYR A 36 1.09 6.41 -13.35
CA TYR A 36 1.31 7.11 -12.11
C TYR A 36 1.35 6.05 -11.00
N LEU A 37 2.54 5.75 -10.47
CA LEU A 37 2.66 4.77 -9.39
C LEU A 37 2.21 5.33 -8.04
N ARG A 38 2.10 6.66 -7.94
CA ARG A 38 1.31 7.35 -6.92
C ARG A 38 -0.19 7.28 -7.26
N SER A 39 -0.75 6.08 -7.17
CA SER A 39 -2.19 5.82 -7.33
C SER A 39 -2.90 5.87 -5.98
N ASP A 40 -4.23 6.05 -5.97
CA ASP A 40 -5.03 6.01 -4.74
C ASP A 40 -4.85 4.70 -3.98
N ALA A 41 -4.72 3.57 -4.70
CA ALA A 41 -4.46 2.26 -4.10
C ALA A 41 -3.08 2.19 -3.42
N ALA A 42 -2.07 2.87 -3.95
CA ALA A 42 -0.76 2.94 -3.31
C ALA A 42 -0.81 3.80 -2.04
N LEU A 43 -1.52 4.94 -2.09
CA LEU A 43 -1.72 5.79 -0.91
C LEU A 43 -2.53 5.09 0.18
N GLU A 44 -3.57 4.35 -0.18
CA GLU A 44 -4.36 3.53 0.74
C GLU A 44 -3.51 2.43 1.38
N ALA A 45 -2.65 1.76 0.59
CA ALA A 45 -1.74 0.75 1.10
C ALA A 45 -0.72 1.33 2.10
N ILE A 46 -0.21 2.55 1.85
CA ILE A 46 0.69 3.24 2.79
C ILE A 46 -0.06 3.66 4.06
N ALA A 47 -1.26 4.23 3.92
CA ALA A 47 -2.08 4.62 5.07
C ALA A 47 -2.42 3.42 5.96
N LYS A 48 -2.78 2.29 5.34
CA LYS A 48 -3.01 1.03 6.06
C LYS A 48 -1.74 0.53 6.75
N ALA A 49 -0.60 0.59 6.07
CA ALA A 49 0.68 0.18 6.65
C ALA A 49 1.08 1.07 7.85
N ALA A 50 0.74 2.36 7.82
CA ALA A 50 0.91 3.29 8.93
C ALA A 50 0.04 2.90 10.13
N GLU A 51 -1.25 2.63 9.89
CA GLU A 51 -2.19 2.19 10.93
C GLU A 51 -1.73 0.88 11.60
N GLU A 52 -1.23 -0.06 10.79
CA GLU A 52 -0.67 -1.34 11.25
C GLU A 52 0.75 -1.22 11.83
N ARG A 53 1.35 -0.01 11.84
CA ARG A 53 2.75 0.26 12.26
C ARG A 53 3.76 -0.67 11.59
N THR A 54 3.60 -0.84 10.28
CA THR A 54 4.46 -1.71 9.46
C THR A 54 5.89 -1.18 9.49
N PRO A 55 6.86 -1.97 10.00
CA PRO A 55 8.22 -1.48 10.26
C PRO A 55 9.07 -1.36 9.00
N ALA A 56 8.69 -1.98 7.90
CA ALA A 56 9.49 -2.03 6.68
C ALA A 56 8.69 -1.68 5.42
N VAL A 57 9.24 -0.81 4.58
CA VAL A 57 8.74 -0.52 3.23
C VAL A 57 9.82 -0.87 2.22
N VAL A 58 9.41 -1.53 1.14
CA VAL A 58 10.26 -1.95 0.03
C VAL A 58 9.78 -1.24 -1.22
N LEU A 59 10.60 -0.33 -1.75
CA LEU A 59 10.35 0.38 -3.00
C LEU A 59 11.26 -0.22 -4.08
N TYR A 60 10.66 -0.71 -5.16
CA TYR A 60 11.42 -1.26 -6.28
C TYR A 60 11.08 -0.58 -7.59
N ASN A 61 12.06 -0.38 -8.45
CA ASN A 61 11.83 0.22 -9.76
C ASN A 61 10.93 -0.67 -10.64
N TYR A 62 9.88 -0.10 -11.22
CA TYR A 62 8.97 -0.77 -12.13
C TYR A 62 8.84 0.01 -13.46
N PRO A 63 8.90 -0.66 -14.62
CA PRO A 63 9.18 -2.09 -14.79
C PRO A 63 10.69 -2.38 -14.68
N SER A 64 11.09 -3.23 -13.74
CA SER A 64 12.43 -3.82 -13.68
C SER A 64 12.39 -5.26 -13.20
N PHE A 65 13.11 -6.13 -13.92
CA PHE A 65 13.32 -7.51 -13.49
C PHE A 65 14.15 -7.58 -12.21
N SER A 66 15.25 -6.82 -12.17
CA SER A 66 16.12 -6.73 -11.00
C SER A 66 15.34 -6.25 -9.78
N GLY A 67 14.60 -5.14 -9.91
CA GLY A 67 13.77 -4.60 -8.84
C GLY A 67 12.72 -5.59 -8.32
N ALA A 68 11.99 -6.26 -9.22
CA ALA A 68 10.95 -7.22 -8.82
C ALA A 68 11.52 -8.43 -8.06
N PHE A 69 12.64 -8.99 -8.51
CA PHE A 69 13.27 -10.12 -7.81
C PHE A 69 13.87 -9.68 -6.48
N SER A 70 14.56 -8.54 -6.43
CA SER A 70 15.06 -8.00 -5.16
C SER A 70 13.92 -7.74 -4.16
N ALA A 71 12.77 -7.23 -4.63
CA ALA A 71 11.61 -7.02 -3.78
C ALA A 71 11.02 -8.34 -3.24
N LEU A 72 11.00 -9.39 -4.07
CA LEU A 72 10.61 -10.73 -3.63
C LEU A 72 11.57 -11.27 -2.56
N PHE A 73 12.88 -11.09 -2.71
CA PHE A 73 13.85 -11.50 -1.70
C PHE A 73 13.65 -10.74 -0.38
N ALA A 74 13.42 -9.42 -0.44
CA ALA A 74 13.11 -8.64 0.75
C ALA A 74 11.84 -9.15 1.44
N TYR A 75 10.78 -9.42 0.67
CA TYR A 75 9.54 -9.99 1.19
C TYR A 75 9.76 -11.35 1.85
N LEU A 76 10.50 -12.27 1.21
CA LEU A 76 10.80 -13.59 1.76
C LEU A 76 11.63 -13.51 3.04
N PHE A 77 12.62 -12.61 3.09
CA PHE A 77 13.42 -12.34 4.28
C PHE A 77 12.54 -11.87 5.45
N HIS A 78 11.70 -10.86 5.23
CA HIS A 78 10.79 -10.33 6.26
C HIS A 78 9.74 -11.37 6.68
N SER A 79 9.19 -12.12 5.73
CA SER A 79 8.24 -13.21 5.99
C SER A 79 8.85 -14.30 6.88
N SER A 80 10.12 -14.68 6.63
CA SER A 80 10.82 -15.67 7.46
C SER A 80 11.00 -15.22 8.92
N LEU A 81 11.11 -13.91 9.14
CA LEU A 81 11.23 -13.29 10.47
C LEU A 81 9.87 -12.92 11.07
N LYS A 82 8.76 -13.14 10.35
CA LYS A 82 7.40 -12.71 10.71
C LYS A 82 7.31 -11.20 10.97
N ILE A 83 8.09 -10.43 10.23
CA ILE A 83 8.07 -8.96 10.27
C ILE A 83 7.19 -8.48 9.11
N PRO A 84 6.14 -7.68 9.36
CA PRO A 84 5.35 -7.10 8.29
C PRO A 84 6.20 -6.18 7.40
N CYS A 85 6.02 -6.27 6.09
CA CYS A 85 6.63 -5.35 5.14
C CYS A 85 5.65 -4.97 4.03
N LEU A 86 5.64 -3.70 3.65
CA LEU A 86 4.88 -3.18 2.53
C LEU A 86 5.78 -3.12 1.29
N VAL A 87 5.40 -3.80 0.21
CA VAL A 87 6.13 -3.77 -1.06
C VAL A 87 5.36 -2.90 -2.05
N LEU A 88 6.00 -1.85 -2.59
CA LEU A 88 5.40 -0.94 -3.56
C LEU A 88 6.28 -0.78 -4.80
N PRO A 89 5.67 -0.73 -5.98
CA PRO A 89 6.39 -0.34 -7.19
C PRO A 89 6.70 1.17 -7.13
N PHE A 90 7.88 1.54 -7.63
CA PHE A 90 8.37 2.90 -7.77
C PHE A 90 8.78 3.16 -9.23
N SER A 91 8.60 4.38 -9.71
CA SER A 91 8.86 4.78 -11.10
C SER A 91 9.29 6.23 -11.10
N SER A 92 10.21 6.57 -11.99
CA SER A 92 10.63 7.95 -12.22
C SER A 92 9.51 8.81 -12.84
N VAL A 93 8.46 8.17 -13.39
CA VAL A 93 7.32 8.85 -14.01
C VAL A 93 6.23 9.04 -12.95
N VAL A 94 6.28 10.19 -12.28
CA VAL A 94 5.49 10.56 -11.08
C VAL A 94 5.72 9.61 -9.89
N PRO A 95 6.87 9.80 -9.22
CA PRO A 95 7.23 9.01 -8.06
C PRO A 95 6.35 9.33 -6.85
N LEU A 96 6.32 8.40 -5.89
CA LEU A 96 5.88 8.69 -4.52
C LEU A 96 6.71 9.84 -3.95
N ARG A 97 6.08 10.70 -3.14
CA ARG A 97 6.77 11.78 -2.43
C ARG A 97 7.32 11.24 -1.12
N VAL A 98 8.31 11.92 -0.58
CA VAL A 98 8.86 11.58 0.74
C VAL A 98 7.78 11.72 1.82
N ASP A 99 6.91 12.73 1.71
CA ASP A 99 5.77 12.92 2.63
C ASP A 99 4.76 11.76 2.58
N ASP A 100 4.67 11.04 1.45
CA ASP A 100 3.78 9.88 1.37
C ASP A 100 4.36 8.70 2.17
N LEU A 101 5.67 8.69 2.49
CA LEU A 101 6.39 7.57 3.12
C LEU A 101 6.78 7.82 4.58
N CYS A 102 6.82 9.07 5.04
CA CYS A 102 7.05 9.42 6.43
C CYS A 102 5.80 9.12 7.27
N VAL A 103 5.61 7.85 7.56
CA VAL A 103 4.51 7.35 8.40
C VAL A 103 5.05 6.80 9.71
N GLU A 104 4.31 7.05 10.80
CA GLU A 104 4.68 6.56 12.13
C GLU A 104 4.88 5.03 12.13
N GLY A 105 6.00 4.59 12.71
CA GLY A 105 6.33 3.17 12.84
C GLY A 105 7.19 2.60 11.71
N LEU A 106 7.38 3.33 10.60
CA LEU A 106 8.33 2.93 9.57
C LEU A 106 9.77 3.05 10.08
N ARG A 107 10.49 1.92 10.14
CA ARG A 107 11.90 1.88 10.61
C ARG A 107 12.88 1.72 9.47
N THR A 108 12.50 0.94 8.45
CA THR A 108 13.40 0.56 7.37
C THR A 108 12.74 0.81 6.02
N CYS A 109 13.42 1.58 5.17
CA CYS A 109 13.03 1.74 3.77
C CYS A 109 14.10 1.11 2.86
N TYR A 110 13.72 0.11 2.08
CA TYR A 110 14.59 -0.51 1.07
C TYR A 110 14.34 0.14 -0.28
N LEU A 111 15.37 0.73 -0.86
CA LEU A 111 15.36 1.28 -2.22
C LEU A 111 16.06 0.29 -3.16
N LEU A 112 15.28 -0.50 -3.90
CA LEU A 112 15.76 -1.61 -4.71
C LEU A 112 15.78 -1.25 -6.19
N ASP A 113 16.96 -1.38 -6.82
CA ASP A 113 17.16 -1.00 -8.22
C ASP A 113 16.66 0.42 -8.52
N PHE A 114 16.85 1.32 -7.55
CA PHE A 114 16.13 2.59 -7.49
C PHE A 114 16.58 3.58 -8.56
N ILE A 115 15.64 4.01 -9.40
CA ILE A 115 15.80 5.08 -10.38
C ILE A 115 14.77 6.17 -10.05
N GLY A 116 15.18 7.19 -9.29
CA GLY A 116 14.29 8.26 -8.85
C GLY A 116 14.92 9.64 -8.90
N PRO A 117 14.18 10.68 -8.44
CA PRO A 117 14.67 12.04 -8.41
C PRO A 117 15.99 12.15 -7.66
N LYS A 118 16.89 13.00 -8.18
CA LYS A 118 18.08 13.43 -7.42
C LYS A 118 17.60 14.00 -6.08
N GLU A 119 18.23 13.59 -4.99
CA GLU A 119 17.89 13.91 -3.59
C GLU A 119 16.75 13.13 -2.92
N PHE A 120 15.98 12.27 -3.61
CA PHE A 120 14.87 11.57 -2.95
C PHE A 120 15.30 10.76 -1.72
N ALA A 121 16.36 9.97 -1.85
CA ALA A 121 16.89 9.16 -0.74
C ALA A 121 17.45 10.02 0.39
N VAL A 122 18.05 11.16 0.05
CA VAL A 122 18.63 12.11 1.02
C VAL A 122 17.52 12.80 1.80
N GLU A 123 16.47 13.26 1.12
CA GLU A 123 15.31 13.89 1.76
C GLU A 123 14.57 12.90 2.67
N LEU A 124 14.39 11.64 2.21
CA LEU A 124 13.80 10.57 3.02
C LEU A 124 14.60 10.33 4.30
N SER A 125 15.91 10.17 4.17
CA SER A 125 16.80 9.98 5.33
C SER A 125 16.74 11.15 6.31
N ARG A 126 16.66 12.39 5.82
CA ARG A 126 16.64 13.59 6.68
C ARG A 126 15.33 13.69 7.47
N LYS A 127 14.19 13.40 6.83
CA LYS A 127 12.89 13.44 7.51
C LYS A 127 12.78 12.34 8.57
N THR A 128 13.25 11.12 8.27
CA THR A 128 13.23 10.02 9.26
C THR A 128 14.22 10.20 10.42
N ALA A 129 15.24 11.04 10.27
CA ALA A 129 16.23 11.31 11.33
C ALA A 129 15.84 12.46 12.27
N SER A 130 14.81 13.23 11.92
CA SER A 130 14.35 14.40 12.69
C SER A 130 13.10 14.12 13.54
N GLU A 131 12.66 12.86 13.60
CA GLU A 131 11.54 12.36 14.42
C GLU A 131 12.02 11.62 15.68
#